data_AF-A0A350IAS0-F1
#
_entry.id   AF-A0A350IAS0-F1
#
_cell.length_a   1.000
_cell.length_b   1.000
_cell.length_c   1.000
_cell.angle_alpha   90.00
_cell.angle_beta   90.00
_cell.angle_gamma   90.00
#
_symmetry.space_group_name_H-M   'P 1'
#
loop_
_entity.id
_entity.type
_entity.pdbx_description
1 polymer ?
#
loop_
_entity_poly.entity_id
_entity_poly.type
_entity_poly.pdbx_seq_one_letter_code
_entity_poly.pdbx_strand_id
1 'polypeptide(L)'
;MKNEIEKRQSRKVGVAGGFINQMMGNNSSIPIVGEGATILGYSDRQAYQVIEVSDDGLSCVIQEMNTKFVGESYGDERYEYSDNSEGHTLTLEWNAKKSCWGEVSYSVDVIKSLEKKYYKEYGYGWLDILLSERGLTYDDIVEGEGEGMFYHKLIDGLTKKYKNFSRTSIIFGVAEQYRDPSF
;
A
#
# COMPACT_ATOMS: atom_id res chain seq x y z
N MET A 1 -16.65 -9.50 -26.93
CA MET A 1 -16.68 -8.95 -25.55
C MET A 1 -15.73 -9.78 -24.71
N LYS A 2 -14.63 -9.20 -24.20
CA LYS A 2 -13.82 -9.88 -23.18
C LYS A 2 -14.72 -9.99 -21.93
N ASN A 3 -14.84 -11.18 -21.34
CA ASN A 3 -15.43 -11.33 -20.02
C ASN A 3 -14.56 -10.53 -19.04
N GLU A 4 -14.94 -9.31 -18.73
CA GLU A 4 -14.29 -8.53 -17.69
C GLU A 4 -14.61 -9.20 -16.36
N ILE A 5 -13.56 -9.67 -15.69
CA ILE A 5 -13.68 -10.26 -14.36
C ILE A 5 -14.16 -9.15 -13.42
N GLU A 6 -15.35 -9.31 -12.83
CA GLU A 6 -15.87 -8.38 -11.82
C GLU A 6 -14.87 -8.32 -10.65
N LYS A 7 -14.28 -7.15 -10.40
CA LYS A 7 -13.28 -6.93 -9.35
C LYS A 7 -13.95 -6.70 -7.99
N ARG A 8 -14.69 -7.70 -7.52
CA ARG A 8 -15.46 -7.63 -6.28
C ARG A 8 -14.56 -7.79 -5.05
N GLN A 9 -14.53 -6.74 -4.22
CA GLN A 9 -13.93 -6.73 -2.90
C GLN A 9 -14.94 -7.21 -1.85
N SER A 10 -14.44 -7.77 -0.75
CA SER A 10 -15.28 -8.14 0.39
C SER A 10 -14.62 -7.83 1.72
N ARG A 11 -15.38 -7.35 2.70
CA ARG A 11 -14.92 -7.06 4.06
C ARG A 11 -15.90 -7.66 5.05
N LYS A 12 -15.36 -8.23 6.14
CA LYS A 12 -16.20 -8.79 7.20
C LYS A 12 -16.95 -7.67 7.90
N VAL A 13 -18.27 -7.86 8.07
CA VAL A 13 -19.18 -6.92 8.71
C VAL A 13 -19.49 -7.39 10.14
N GLY A 14 -19.68 -6.45 11.06
CA GLY A 14 -20.02 -6.73 12.46
C GLY A 14 -18.80 -7.04 13.33
N VAL A 15 -17.62 -6.60 12.92
CA VAL A 15 -16.39 -6.66 13.74
C VAL A 15 -16.02 -5.26 14.23
N ALA A 16 -14.96 -5.16 15.04
CA ALA A 16 -14.45 -3.89 15.52
C ALA A 16 -14.03 -2.98 14.35
N GLY A 17 -14.34 -1.69 14.45
CA GLY A 17 -14.11 -0.65 13.43
C GLY A 17 -15.39 0.01 12.94
N GLY A 18 -15.25 0.98 12.04
CA GLY A 18 -16.37 1.72 11.45
C GLY A 18 -17.28 0.79 10.65
N PHE A 19 -18.52 0.61 11.10
CA PHE A 19 -19.52 -0.23 10.43
C PHE A 19 -19.77 0.23 8.99
N ILE A 20 -19.83 1.54 8.77
CA ILE A 20 -20.00 2.15 7.44
C ILE A 20 -18.83 1.74 6.53
N ASN A 21 -17.58 1.88 6.98
CA ASN A 21 -16.40 1.45 6.22
C ASN A 21 -16.39 -0.07 5.92
N GLN A 22 -16.92 -0.90 6.84
CA GLN A 22 -17.07 -2.34 6.61
C GLN A 22 -18.07 -2.64 5.50
N MET A 23 -19.22 -1.96 5.49
CA MET A 23 -20.24 -2.10 4.46
C MET A 23 -19.72 -1.60 3.10
N MET A 24 -19.15 -0.39 3.08
CA MET A 24 -18.53 0.24 1.90
C MET A 24 -17.41 -0.60 1.28
N GLY A 25 -16.62 -1.32 2.09
CA GLY A 25 -15.58 -2.22 1.61
C GLY A 25 -16.09 -3.44 0.83
N ASN A 26 -17.40 -3.71 0.83
CA ASN A 26 -18.04 -4.72 0.00
C ASN A 26 -18.56 -4.09 -1.30
N ASN A 27 -17.66 -3.83 -2.25
CA ASN A 27 -17.98 -3.18 -3.52
C ASN A 27 -17.25 -3.85 -4.71
N SER A 28 -17.63 -3.49 -5.93
CA SER A 28 -16.96 -3.90 -7.17
C SER A 28 -16.60 -2.69 -8.05
N SER A 29 -16.35 -1.54 -7.41
CA SER A 29 -15.93 -0.32 -8.10
C SER A 29 -14.61 -0.52 -8.84
N ILE A 30 -14.44 0.18 -9.95
CA ILE A 30 -13.25 0.10 -10.83
C ILE A 30 -12.59 1.48 -10.92
N PRO A 31 -11.26 1.56 -11.02
CA PRO A 31 -10.56 2.83 -11.15
C PRO A 31 -10.80 3.43 -12.53
N ILE A 32 -11.07 4.74 -12.57
CA ILE A 32 -11.23 5.54 -13.79
C ILE A 32 -10.40 6.81 -13.60
N VAL A 33 -9.50 7.11 -14.54
CA VAL A 33 -8.63 8.30 -14.46
C VAL A 33 -9.46 9.57 -14.34
N GLY A 34 -9.09 10.43 -13.38
CA GLY A 34 -9.78 11.67 -13.06
C GLY A 34 -10.94 11.52 -12.07
N GLU A 35 -11.34 10.29 -11.73
CA GLU A 35 -12.35 10.06 -10.69
C GLU A 35 -11.73 9.95 -9.29
N GLY A 36 -12.57 10.19 -8.28
CA GLY A 36 -12.19 10.04 -6.89
C GLY A 36 -11.94 8.59 -6.49
N ALA A 37 -11.13 8.40 -5.45
CA ALA A 37 -10.94 7.14 -4.77
C ALA A 37 -10.90 7.36 -3.25
N THR A 38 -11.41 6.40 -2.49
CA THR A 38 -11.47 6.48 -1.03
C THR A 38 -10.86 5.24 -0.42
N ILE A 39 -9.74 5.40 0.30
CA ILE A 39 -9.19 4.32 1.13
C ILE A 39 -9.98 4.27 2.45
N LEU A 40 -10.47 3.08 2.79
CA LEU A 40 -11.27 2.80 3.96
C LEU A 40 -10.40 2.19 5.06
N GLY A 41 -10.09 2.99 6.07
CA GLY A 41 -9.34 2.56 7.25
C GLY A 41 -10.16 1.75 8.24
N TYR A 42 -9.67 1.71 9.48
CA TYR A 42 -10.41 1.14 10.60
C TYR A 42 -11.70 1.93 10.86
N SER A 43 -11.57 3.24 11.05
CA SER A 43 -12.68 4.20 11.15
C SER A 43 -12.50 5.38 10.20
N ASP A 44 -11.27 5.83 9.97
CA ASP A 44 -10.93 6.88 9.00
C ASP A 44 -11.24 6.53 7.53
N ARG A 45 -11.41 7.57 6.72
CA ARG A 45 -11.45 7.53 5.26
C ARG A 45 -10.49 8.58 4.70
N GLN A 46 -9.71 8.20 3.69
CA GLN A 46 -8.74 9.10 3.06
C GLN A 46 -9.11 9.31 1.60
N ALA A 47 -9.15 10.59 1.20
CA ALA A 47 -9.52 11.00 -0.14
C ALA A 47 -8.33 11.02 -1.10
N TYR A 48 -8.50 10.35 -2.24
CA TYR A 48 -7.55 10.27 -3.33
C TYR A 48 -8.26 10.54 -4.66
N GLN A 49 -7.47 10.76 -5.71
CA GLN A 49 -7.89 10.75 -7.10
C GLN A 49 -7.13 9.67 -7.87
N VAL A 50 -7.76 9.07 -8.87
CA VAL A 50 -7.08 8.13 -9.78
C VAL A 50 -6.36 8.92 -10.86
N ILE A 51 -5.04 8.78 -10.95
CA ILE A 51 -4.22 9.50 -11.93
C ILE A 51 -3.76 8.62 -13.09
N GLU A 52 -3.66 7.31 -12.88
CA GLU A 52 -3.27 6.35 -13.91
C GLU A 52 -4.02 5.03 -13.74
N VAL A 53 -4.35 4.38 -14.85
CA VAL A 53 -4.90 3.02 -14.90
C VAL A 53 -4.19 2.28 -16.03
N SER A 54 -3.73 1.06 -15.77
CA SER A 54 -3.10 0.24 -16.82
C SER A 54 -4.10 -0.25 -17.85
N ASP A 55 -3.62 -0.58 -19.05
CA ASP A 55 -4.46 -1.04 -20.17
C ASP A 55 -5.26 -2.32 -19.86
N ASP A 56 -4.76 -3.17 -18.97
CA ASP A 56 -5.46 -4.38 -18.51
C ASP A 56 -6.42 -4.11 -17.34
N GLY A 57 -6.40 -2.89 -16.79
CA GLY A 57 -7.18 -2.45 -15.64
C GLY A 57 -6.85 -3.21 -14.36
N LEU A 58 -5.70 -3.87 -14.27
CA LEU A 58 -5.25 -4.65 -13.10
C LEU A 58 -4.36 -3.84 -12.16
N SER A 59 -3.95 -2.64 -12.57
CA SER A 59 -3.21 -1.71 -11.72
C SER A 59 -3.70 -0.28 -11.91
N CYS A 60 -3.54 0.53 -10.88
CA CYS A 60 -3.76 1.96 -10.95
C CYS A 60 -2.82 2.70 -10.02
N VAL A 61 -2.64 3.99 -10.28
CA VAL A 61 -1.97 4.92 -9.37
C VAL A 61 -3.00 5.91 -8.88
N ILE A 62 -3.06 6.06 -7.56
CA ILE A 62 -3.90 7.06 -6.90
C ILE A 62 -3.02 8.11 -6.22
N GLN A 63 -3.50 9.34 -6.17
CA GLN A 63 -2.82 10.48 -5.58
C GLN A 63 -3.68 11.12 -4.50
N GLU A 64 -3.09 11.41 -3.34
CA GLU A 64 -3.78 12.05 -2.23
C GLU A 64 -4.34 13.41 -2.66
N MET A 65 -5.57 13.75 -2.27
CA MET A 65 -6.17 15.04 -2.57
C MET A 65 -5.93 16.06 -1.46
N ASN A 66 -5.95 17.35 -1.79
CA ASN A 66 -6.08 18.38 -0.79
C ASN A 66 -7.49 18.32 -0.19
N THR A 67 -7.58 18.34 1.14
CA THR A 67 -8.86 18.32 1.85
C THR A 67 -8.94 19.50 2.80
N LYS A 68 -10.09 20.19 2.79
CA LYS A 68 -10.37 21.30 3.68
C LYS A 68 -11.70 21.07 4.37
N PHE A 69 -11.69 20.98 5.69
CA PHE A 69 -12.92 20.85 6.46
C PHE A 69 -13.75 22.14 6.36
N VAL A 70 -15.02 22.00 6.01
CA VAL A 70 -15.98 23.10 5.86
C VAL A 70 -17.29 22.85 6.63
N GLY A 71 -17.30 21.89 7.54
CA GLY A 71 -18.41 21.69 8.47
C GLY A 71 -18.53 22.85 9.46
N GLU A 72 -19.73 23.00 10.04
CA GLU A 72 -20.01 24.03 11.05
C GLU A 72 -19.67 23.52 12.46
N SER A 73 -19.68 22.21 12.63
CA SER A 73 -19.51 21.53 13.90
C SER A 73 -18.86 20.16 13.73
N TYR A 74 -18.43 19.62 14.86
CA TYR A 74 -17.82 18.30 14.92
C TYR A 74 -18.81 17.20 14.49
N GLY A 75 -18.37 16.31 13.59
CA GLY A 75 -19.21 15.25 13.03
C GLY A 75 -19.99 15.64 11.77
N ASP A 76 -19.82 16.87 11.27
CA ASP A 76 -20.45 17.30 10.01
C ASP A 76 -19.89 16.59 8.76
N GLU A 77 -18.74 15.91 8.87
CA GLU A 77 -18.06 15.11 7.81
C GLU A 77 -18.03 15.81 6.43
N ARG A 78 -17.98 17.14 6.42
CA ARG A 78 -18.06 17.99 5.22
C ARG A 78 -16.69 18.54 4.87
N TYR A 79 -16.20 18.17 3.70
CA TYR A 79 -14.90 18.58 3.18
C TYR A 79 -15.03 19.11 1.75
N GLU A 80 -14.23 20.13 1.44
CA GLU A 80 -13.91 20.51 0.07
C GLU A 80 -12.66 19.76 -0.39
N TYR A 81 -12.65 19.36 -1.65
CA TYR A 81 -11.57 18.61 -2.27
C TYR A 81 -10.97 19.42 -3.42
N SER A 82 -9.65 19.41 -3.53
CA SER A 82 -8.96 19.94 -4.71
C SER A 82 -7.74 19.10 -5.04
N ASP A 83 -7.30 19.21 -6.29
CA ASP A 83 -6.13 18.48 -6.78
C ASP A 83 -4.89 18.84 -5.94
N ASN A 84 -4.03 17.84 -5.73
CA ASN A 84 -2.73 18.01 -5.09
C ASN A 84 -1.66 17.35 -5.96
N SER A 85 -1.04 18.11 -6.86
CA SER A 85 -0.02 17.59 -7.77
C SER A 85 1.23 17.05 -7.07
N GLU A 86 1.46 17.49 -5.83
CA GLU A 86 2.57 17.05 -4.96
C GLU A 86 2.12 16.01 -3.93
N GLY A 87 0.84 15.59 -3.98
CA GLY A 87 0.26 14.62 -3.07
C GLY A 87 0.94 13.26 -3.20
N HIS A 88 1.04 12.56 -2.07
CA HIS A 88 1.62 11.23 -2.03
C HIS A 88 0.85 10.28 -2.95
N THR A 89 1.60 9.47 -3.72
CA THR A 89 1.01 8.52 -4.68
C THR A 89 1.14 7.09 -4.17
N LEU A 90 0.08 6.30 -4.38
CA LEU A 90 0.07 4.86 -4.09
C LEU A 90 -0.14 4.08 -5.39
N THR A 91 0.68 3.06 -5.62
CA THR A 91 0.45 2.08 -6.69
C THR A 91 -0.37 0.93 -6.15
N LEU A 92 -1.55 0.69 -6.73
CA LEU A 92 -2.43 -0.40 -6.35
C LEU A 92 -2.49 -1.46 -7.47
N GLU A 93 -2.60 -2.72 -7.06
CA GLU A 93 -2.85 -3.83 -7.97
C GLU A 93 -4.01 -4.70 -7.52
N TRP A 94 -4.74 -5.22 -8.49
CA TRP A 94 -5.78 -6.21 -8.28
C TRP A 94 -5.16 -7.61 -8.11
N ASN A 95 -5.38 -8.22 -6.96
CA ASN A 95 -5.00 -9.61 -6.71
C ASN A 95 -6.20 -10.53 -6.92
N ALA A 96 -6.31 -11.14 -8.10
CA ALA A 96 -7.41 -12.04 -8.43
C ALA A 96 -7.55 -13.27 -7.51
N LYS A 97 -6.46 -13.76 -6.92
CA LYS A 97 -6.50 -14.90 -5.99
C LYS A 97 -7.06 -14.52 -4.62
N LYS A 98 -6.82 -13.28 -4.20
CA LYS A 98 -7.28 -12.73 -2.91
C LYS A 98 -8.59 -11.93 -3.05
N SER A 99 -9.05 -11.70 -4.28
CA SER A 99 -10.19 -10.84 -4.62
C SER A 99 -10.13 -9.49 -3.91
N CYS A 100 -8.99 -8.81 -4.00
CA CYS A 100 -8.78 -7.52 -3.36
C CYS A 100 -7.80 -6.65 -4.13
N TRP A 101 -7.96 -5.33 -3.98
CA TRP A 101 -6.90 -4.38 -4.28
C TRP A 101 -5.87 -4.37 -3.16
N GLY A 102 -4.65 -3.95 -3.50
CA GLY A 102 -3.62 -3.73 -2.51
C GLY A 102 -2.48 -2.90 -3.02
N GLU A 103 -1.90 -2.14 -2.11
CA GLU A 103 -0.70 -1.37 -2.32
C GLU A 103 0.48 -2.27 -2.64
N VAL A 104 1.20 -1.90 -3.69
CA VAL A 104 2.43 -2.53 -4.10
C VAL A 104 3.60 -1.66 -3.69
N SER A 105 4.50 -2.25 -2.92
CA SER A 105 5.80 -1.67 -2.61
C SER A 105 6.90 -2.66 -2.95
N TYR A 106 8.14 -2.18 -2.96
CA TYR A 106 9.30 -3.02 -3.23
C TYR A 106 10.34 -2.82 -2.15
N SER A 107 10.91 -3.93 -1.68
CA SER A 107 12.07 -3.92 -0.79
C SER A 107 13.24 -4.63 -1.47
N VAL A 108 14.46 -4.24 -1.13
CA VAL A 108 15.65 -5.01 -1.46
C VAL A 108 16.11 -5.66 -0.17
N ASP A 109 16.08 -6.98 -0.15
CA ASP A 109 16.42 -7.78 1.03
C ASP A 109 17.41 -8.87 0.67
N VAL A 110 18.08 -9.42 1.68
CA VAL A 110 18.88 -10.64 1.52
C VAL A 110 18.01 -11.74 0.91
N ILE A 111 18.60 -12.55 0.03
CA ILE A 111 17.89 -13.65 -0.62
C ILE A 111 17.30 -14.58 0.46
N LYS A 112 15.97 -14.78 0.46
CA LYS A 112 15.26 -15.50 1.53
C LYS A 112 15.77 -16.93 1.76
N SER A 113 16.26 -17.60 0.73
CA SER A 113 16.87 -18.92 0.86
C SER A 113 18.25 -18.87 1.53
N LEU A 114 19.03 -17.81 1.33
CA LEU A 114 20.29 -17.56 2.03
C LEU A 114 20.02 -17.25 3.50
N GLU A 115 19.12 -16.29 3.77
CA GLU A 115 18.70 -15.95 5.13
C GLU A 115 18.26 -17.21 5.89
N LYS A 116 17.36 -18.00 5.32
CA LYS A 116 16.89 -19.23 5.95
C LYS A 116 18.01 -20.25 6.18
N LYS A 117 18.95 -20.39 5.25
CA LYS A 117 20.09 -21.30 5.38
C LYS A 117 20.99 -20.86 6.55
N TYR A 118 21.45 -19.61 6.52
CA TYR A 118 22.40 -19.09 7.50
C TYR A 118 21.77 -18.91 8.88
N TYR A 119 20.51 -18.45 8.97
CA TYR A 119 19.80 -18.38 10.25
C TYR A 119 19.65 -19.77 10.88
N LYS A 120 19.34 -20.80 10.08
CA LYS A 120 19.24 -22.18 10.58
C LYS A 120 20.58 -22.72 11.11
N GLU A 121 21.69 -22.34 10.48
CA GLU A 121 23.02 -22.82 10.80
C GLU A 121 23.67 -22.07 11.96
N TYR A 122 23.49 -20.75 12.02
CA TYR A 122 24.23 -19.87 12.93
C TYR A 122 23.34 -19.09 13.92
N GLY A 123 22.03 -19.02 13.71
CA GLY A 123 21.11 -18.30 14.60
C GLY A 123 21.31 -16.78 14.58
N TYR A 124 21.37 -16.16 15.77
CA TYR A 124 21.60 -14.71 15.88
C TYR A 124 23.01 -14.34 15.40
N GLY A 125 23.14 -13.28 14.60
CA GLY A 125 24.42 -12.90 13.97
C GLY A 125 24.72 -13.59 12.63
N TRP A 126 23.75 -14.36 12.09
CA TRP A 126 23.90 -15.03 10.79
C TRP A 126 24.29 -14.09 9.63
N LEU A 127 23.84 -12.83 9.68
CA LEU A 127 24.10 -11.86 8.62
C LEU A 127 25.59 -11.49 8.58
N ASP A 128 26.21 -11.23 9.74
CA ASP A 128 27.64 -10.90 9.81
C ASP A 128 28.51 -12.05 9.29
N ILE A 129 28.10 -13.30 9.55
CA ILE A 129 28.77 -14.50 9.03
C ILE A 129 28.63 -14.59 7.51
N LEU A 130 27.41 -14.44 6.98
CA LEU A 130 27.17 -14.44 5.53
C LEU A 130 28.00 -13.37 4.80
N LEU A 131 28.08 -12.17 5.38
CA LEU A 131 28.81 -11.06 4.78
C LEU A 131 30.31 -11.29 4.86
N SER A 132 30.84 -11.68 6.02
CA SER A 132 32.28 -11.94 6.18
C SER A 132 32.81 -13.06 5.28
N GLU A 133 32.03 -14.13 5.07
CA GLU A 133 32.39 -15.21 4.11
C GLU A 133 32.50 -14.72 2.65
N ARG A 134 31.85 -13.59 2.33
CA ARG A 134 31.90 -12.94 1.03
C ARG A 134 32.87 -11.76 0.97
N GLY A 135 33.63 -11.52 2.04
CA GLY A 135 34.53 -10.38 2.16
C GLY A 135 33.79 -9.04 2.23
N LEU A 136 32.57 -9.04 2.76
CA LEU A 136 31.70 -7.88 2.91
C LEU A 136 31.42 -7.58 4.39
N THR A 137 31.00 -6.35 4.64
CA THR A 137 30.47 -5.84 5.91
C THR A 137 29.04 -5.33 5.72
N TYR A 138 28.35 -4.99 6.80
CA TYR A 138 26.99 -4.43 6.72
C TYR A 138 26.96 -3.12 5.92
N ASP A 139 27.97 -2.26 6.07
CA ASP A 139 28.09 -0.99 5.36
C ASP A 139 28.23 -1.18 3.84
N ASP A 140 28.82 -2.30 3.40
CA ASP A 140 28.94 -2.61 1.98
C ASP A 140 27.60 -2.89 1.32
N ILE A 141 26.64 -3.43 2.09
CA ILE A 141 25.33 -3.83 1.58
C ILE A 141 24.24 -2.81 1.83
N VAL A 142 24.50 -1.77 2.61
CA VAL A 142 23.53 -0.71 2.92
C VAL A 142 23.84 0.56 2.15
N GLU A 143 22.78 1.31 1.81
CA GLU A 143 22.82 2.65 1.24
C GLU A 143 21.80 3.54 1.96
N GLY A 144 22.15 4.83 2.08
CA GLY A 144 21.30 5.86 2.71
C GLY A 144 22.12 6.92 3.45
N GLU A 145 21.71 8.18 3.34
CA GLU A 145 22.24 9.30 4.13
C GLU A 145 21.20 9.72 5.18
N GLY A 146 21.51 9.54 6.47
CA GLY A 146 20.83 10.22 7.58
C GLY A 146 19.41 9.74 7.94
N GLU A 147 19.05 9.94 9.22
CA GLU A 147 17.73 9.65 9.83
C GLU A 147 17.31 8.17 9.96
N GLY A 148 18.26 7.23 9.97
CA GLY A 148 17.99 5.84 10.38
C GLY A 148 17.22 5.00 9.35
N MET A 149 17.00 5.53 8.15
CA MET A 149 16.41 4.82 7.02
C MET A 149 17.51 4.19 6.15
N PHE A 150 17.87 2.96 6.48
CA PHE A 150 18.87 2.17 5.75
C PHE A 150 18.18 1.23 4.77
N TYR A 151 18.64 1.19 3.51
CA TYR A 151 18.15 0.25 2.50
C TYR A 151 19.28 -0.66 2.04
N HIS A 152 18.97 -1.92 1.69
CA HIS A 152 19.99 -2.77 1.08
C HIS A 152 20.21 -2.42 -0.39
N LYS A 153 21.47 -2.43 -0.82
CA LYS A 153 21.87 -2.37 -2.24
C LYS A 153 21.48 -3.67 -2.94
N LEU A 154 21.23 -3.60 -4.25
CA LEU A 154 21.02 -4.78 -5.09
C LEU A 154 22.38 -5.40 -5.47
N ILE A 155 22.69 -6.57 -4.92
CA ILE A 155 23.98 -7.27 -5.06
C ILE A 155 23.69 -8.68 -5.56
N ASP A 156 24.24 -9.02 -6.72
CA ASP A 156 23.99 -10.31 -7.36
C ASP A 156 24.37 -11.49 -6.45
N GLY A 157 23.49 -12.48 -6.40
CA GLY A 157 23.64 -13.65 -5.55
C GLY A 157 23.63 -13.38 -4.03
N LEU A 158 23.33 -12.16 -3.55
CA LEU A 158 23.23 -11.83 -2.12
C LEU A 158 21.89 -11.20 -1.76
N THR A 159 21.49 -10.14 -2.44
CA THR A 159 20.21 -9.46 -2.22
C THR A 159 19.33 -9.54 -3.46
N LYS A 160 18.03 -9.34 -3.27
CA LYS A 160 17.03 -9.40 -4.33
C LYS A 160 15.93 -8.39 -4.07
N LYS A 161 15.43 -7.78 -5.15
CA LYS A 161 14.22 -6.96 -5.09
C LYS A 161 12.99 -7.86 -4.94
N TYR A 162 12.24 -7.67 -3.85
CA TYR A 162 10.98 -8.32 -3.58
C TYR A 162 9.82 -7.36 -3.80
N LYS A 163 8.75 -7.88 -4.38
CA LYS A 163 7.47 -7.19 -4.47
C LYS A 163 6.66 -7.52 -3.21
N ASN A 164 6.23 -6.49 -2.51
CA ASN A 164 5.36 -6.59 -1.35
C ASN A 164 3.94 -6.18 -1.75
N PHE A 165 2.96 -6.79 -1.11
CA PHE A 165 1.55 -6.52 -1.37
C PHE A 165 0.84 -6.34 -0.02
N SER A 166 0.36 -5.13 0.23
CA SER A 166 -0.46 -4.81 1.39
C SER A 166 -1.91 -4.66 0.94
N ARG A 167 -2.84 -5.37 1.57
CA ARG A 167 -4.25 -5.30 1.18
C ARG A 167 -4.81 -3.91 1.52
N THR A 168 -5.50 -3.30 0.56
CA THR A 168 -6.10 -1.97 0.71
C THR A 168 -7.60 -2.07 0.47
N SER A 169 -8.41 -1.66 1.43
CA SER A 169 -9.87 -1.55 1.25
C SER A 169 -10.15 -0.21 0.58
N ILE A 170 -10.66 -0.22 -0.64
CA ILE A 170 -10.84 0.99 -1.43
C ILE A 170 -12.19 1.02 -2.15
N ILE A 171 -12.72 2.22 -2.38
CA ILE A 171 -13.80 2.48 -3.34
C ILE A 171 -13.29 3.45 -4.39
N PHE A 172 -13.61 3.20 -5.65
CA PHE A 172 -13.38 4.11 -6.76
C PHE A 172 -14.69 4.82 -7.17
N GLY A 173 -14.55 5.98 -7.80
CA GLY A 173 -15.65 6.85 -8.23
C GLY A 173 -16.07 7.90 -7.20
N VAL A 174 -15.55 7.81 -5.97
CA VAL A 174 -15.89 8.72 -4.85
C VAL A 174 -14.63 9.04 -4.05
N ALA A 175 -14.42 10.32 -3.77
CA ALA A 175 -13.42 10.82 -2.85
C ALA A 175 -14.10 11.29 -1.56
N GLU A 176 -13.78 10.63 -0.44
CA GLU A 176 -14.33 10.96 0.88
C GLU A 176 -13.22 11.04 1.92
N GLN A 177 -13.13 12.20 2.57
CA GLN A 177 -12.32 12.38 3.76
C GLN A 177 -13.18 12.20 5.00
N TYR A 178 -12.70 11.39 5.93
CA TYR A 178 -13.26 11.29 7.26
C TYR A 178 -12.15 10.97 8.25
N ARG A 179 -12.14 11.67 9.38
CA ARG A 179 -11.21 11.40 10.47
C ARG A 179 -12.03 11.11 11.71
N ASP A 180 -11.87 9.92 12.26
CA ASP A 180 -12.43 9.53 13.55
C ASP A 180 -11.57 10.18 14.66
N PRO A 181 -12.16 11.10 15.40
CA PRO A 181 -11.48 11.83 16.48
C PRO A 181 -11.31 11.00 17.76
N SER A 182 -11.88 9.80 17.82
CA SER A 182 -11.83 8.90 18.98
C SER A 182 -10.52 8.10 19.06
N PHE A 183 -9.62 8.26 18.08
CA PHE A 183 -8.35 7.55 17.96
C PHE A 183 -7.19 8.49 17.61
#